data_AF-A0A9X5YXD1-F1
#
_entry.id   AF-A0A9X5YXD1-F1
#
_cell.length_a   1.000
_cell.length_b   1.000
_cell.length_c   1.000
_cell.angle_alpha   90.00
_cell.angle_beta   90.00
_cell.angle_gamma   90.00
#
_symmetry.space_group_name_H-M   'P 1'
#
loop_
_entity.id
_entity.type
_entity.pdbx_description
1 polymer ?
#
loop_
_entity_poly.entity_id
_entity_poly.type
_entity_poly.pdbx_seq_one_letter_code
_entity_poly.pdbx_strand_id
1 'polypeptide(L)'
;MSDLEPTAADLAAIEAEWPLIAAELAVTDAIAAFVAEGGGPFAARRLRVARRRLAAVAAGFTPADLDATTYRPIIPAVPTSARSTRRRSA
;
A
#
# COMPACT_ATOMS: atom_id res chain seq x y z
N MET A 1 14.32 -12.41 -18.17
CA MET A 1 13.69 -12.01 -16.89
C MET A 1 13.78 -10.49 -16.76
N SER A 2 13.20 -9.77 -17.72
CA SER A 2 13.34 -8.31 -17.85
C SER A 2 11.98 -7.61 -17.92
N ASP A 3 10.88 -8.36 -17.85
CA ASP A 3 9.51 -7.85 -17.96
C ASP A 3 8.92 -7.40 -16.61
N LEU A 4 9.77 -7.17 -15.60
CA LEU A 4 9.36 -6.92 -14.20
C LEU A 4 9.97 -5.67 -13.57
N GLU A 5 10.86 -4.97 -14.26
CA GLU A 5 11.44 -3.74 -13.70
C GLU A 5 10.47 -2.57 -13.93
N PRO A 6 10.10 -1.82 -12.88
CA PRO A 6 9.22 -0.67 -13.00
C PRO A 6 9.80 0.35 -13.98
N THR A 7 8.97 0.85 -14.88
CA THR A 7 9.33 1.97 -15.73
C THR A 7 9.50 3.25 -14.91
N ALA A 8 10.13 4.27 -15.48
CA ALA A 8 10.21 5.57 -14.84
C ALA A 8 8.83 6.19 -14.55
N ALA A 9 7.82 5.87 -15.38
CA ALA A 9 6.44 6.29 -15.14
C ALA A 9 5.83 5.56 -13.93
N ASP A 10 6.10 4.25 -13.78
CA ASP A 10 5.65 3.48 -12.62
C ASP A 10 6.26 4.02 -11.32
N LEU A 11 7.56 4.34 -11.33
CA LEU A 11 8.22 4.96 -10.18
C LEU A 11 7.64 6.34 -9.86
N ALA A 12 7.36 7.16 -10.88
CA ALA A 12 6.73 8.47 -10.67
C ALA A 12 5.31 8.35 -10.11
N ALA A 13 4.56 7.32 -10.49
CA ALA A 13 3.24 7.04 -9.92
C ALA A 13 3.33 6.68 -8.43
N ILE A 14 4.27 5.82 -8.04
CA ILE A 14 4.56 5.49 -6.64
C ILE A 14 4.93 6.76 -5.85
N GLU A 15 5.78 7.62 -6.42
CA GLU A 15 6.16 8.89 -5.78
C GLU A 15 4.97 9.83 -5.57
N ALA A 16 4.02 9.84 -6.51
CA ALA A 16 2.78 10.62 -6.39
C ALA A 16 1.82 10.05 -5.32
N GLU A 17 1.90 8.76 -4.98
CA GLU A 17 1.09 8.10 -3.95
C GLU A 17 1.60 8.37 -2.52
N TRP A 18 2.91 8.59 -2.34
CA TRP A 18 3.52 8.77 -1.03
C TRP A 18 2.85 9.81 -0.13
N PRO A 19 2.48 11.01 -0.61
CA PRO A 19 1.79 12.00 0.21
C PRO A 19 0.45 11.49 0.77
N LEU A 20 -0.30 10.71 -0.02
CA LEU A 20 -1.57 10.12 0.39
C LEU A 20 -1.35 9.06 1.46
N ILE A 21 -0.45 8.11 1.21
CA ILE A 21 -0.08 7.05 2.16
C ILE A 21 0.38 7.66 3.50
N ALA A 22 1.22 8.69 3.46
CA ALA A 22 1.68 9.38 4.67
C ALA A 22 0.52 10.04 5.44
N ALA A 23 -0.48 10.59 4.75
CA ALA A 23 -1.66 11.17 5.40
C ALA A 23 -2.58 10.11 6.00
N GLU A 24 -2.72 8.94 5.36
CA GLU A 24 -3.46 7.79 5.88
C GLU A 24 -2.79 7.23 7.14
N LEU A 25 -1.46 7.04 7.11
CA LEU A 25 -0.68 6.61 8.27
C LEU A 25 -0.82 7.58 9.44
N ALA A 26 -0.78 8.90 9.18
CA ALA A 26 -0.99 9.90 10.23
C ALA A 26 -2.39 9.82 10.89
N VAL A 27 -3.42 9.39 10.16
CA VAL A 27 -4.75 9.12 10.75
C VAL A 27 -4.69 7.87 11.61
N THR A 28 -4.08 6.79 11.13
CA THR A 28 -3.89 5.54 11.89
C THR A 28 -3.14 5.79 13.20
N ASP A 29 -2.04 6.54 13.16
CA ASP A 29 -1.27 6.92 14.34
C ASP A 29 -2.09 7.77 15.32
N ALA A 30 -2.88 8.72 14.81
CA ALA A 30 -3.75 9.54 15.65
C ALA A 30 -4.88 8.73 16.31
N ILE A 31 -5.41 7.70 15.63
CA ILE A 31 -6.38 6.77 16.21
C ILE A 31 -5.71 5.94 17.31
N ALA A 32 -4.53 5.37 17.04
CA ALA A 32 -3.79 4.58 18.02
C ALA A 32 -3.51 5.41 19.29
N ALA A 33 -3.04 6.66 19.14
CA ALA A 33 -2.82 7.58 20.25
C ALA A 33 -4.13 7.93 20.98
N PHE A 34 -5.24 8.14 20.25
CA PHE A 34 -6.54 8.42 20.85
C PHE A 34 -7.03 7.29 21.76
N VAL A 35 -6.87 6.04 21.31
CA VAL A 35 -7.22 4.86 22.10
C VAL A 35 -6.28 4.71 23.30
N ALA A 36 -4.98 4.86 23.11
CA ALA A 36 -3.98 4.71 24.17
C ALA A 36 -4.13 5.75 25.30
N GLU A 37 -4.57 6.97 24.97
CA GLU A 37 -4.72 8.08 25.93
C GLU A 37 -6.15 8.22 26.51
N GLY A 38 -7.08 7.31 26.17
CA GLY A 38 -8.44 7.35 26.69
C GLY A 38 -9.32 8.48 26.10
N GLY A 39 -8.98 8.99 24.92
CA GLY A 39 -9.86 9.88 24.16
C GLY A 39 -9.91 11.34 24.60
N GLY A 40 -8.86 11.84 25.28
CA GLY A 40 -8.77 13.24 25.72
C GLY A 40 -8.87 14.29 24.59
N PRO A 41 -9.12 15.57 24.94
CA PRO A 41 -9.39 16.63 23.96
C PRO A 41 -8.22 16.89 22.97
N PHE A 42 -6.97 16.71 23.43
CA PHE A 42 -5.78 16.83 22.58
C PHE A 42 -5.69 15.69 21.56
N ALA A 43 -5.94 14.45 21.97
CA ALA A 43 -5.99 13.33 21.05
C ALA A 43 -7.13 13.50 20.03
N ALA A 44 -8.31 13.95 20.47
CA ALA A 44 -9.43 14.26 19.59
C ALA A 44 -9.05 15.34 18.56
N ARG A 45 -8.29 16.37 18.98
CA ARG A 45 -7.79 17.42 18.08
C ARG A 45 -6.79 16.87 17.07
N ARG A 46 -5.83 16.04 17.50
CA ARG A 46 -4.85 15.40 16.60
C ARG A 46 -5.56 14.57 15.53
N LEU A 47 -6.54 13.75 15.91
CA LEU A 47 -7.33 12.96 14.98
C LEU A 47 -8.09 13.82 13.96
N ARG A 48 -8.73 14.92 14.41
CA ARG A 48 -9.40 15.86 13.49
C ARG A 48 -8.44 16.51 12.50
N VAL A 49 -7.24 16.91 12.96
CA VAL A 49 -6.21 17.52 12.11
C VAL A 49 -5.71 16.50 11.07
N ALA A 50 -5.41 15.28 11.49
CA ALA A 50 -4.97 14.21 10.60
C ALA A 50 -6.02 13.91 9.51
N ARG A 51 -7.30 13.78 9.89
CA ARG A 51 -8.40 13.57 8.93
C ARG A 51 -8.56 14.73 7.93
N ARG A 52 -8.44 15.98 8.39
CA ARG A 52 -8.49 17.15 7.50
C ARG A 52 -7.33 17.15 6.52
N ARG A 53 -6.13 16.79 6.97
CA ARG A 53 -4.96 16.65 6.10
C ARG A 53 -5.17 15.55 5.06
N LEU A 54 -5.67 14.39 5.46
CA LEU A 54 -6.00 13.31 4.53
C LEU A 54 -7.00 13.77 3.46
N ALA A 55 -8.09 14.43 3.86
CA ALA A 55 -9.07 14.96 2.91
C ALA A 55 -8.45 15.97 1.93
N ALA A 56 -7.58 16.86 2.40
CA ALA A 56 -6.90 17.84 1.56
C ALA A 56 -5.93 17.18 0.57
N VAL A 57 -5.18 16.16 1.00
CA VAL A 57 -4.25 15.42 0.13
C VAL A 57 -5.03 14.57 -0.89
N ALA A 58 -6.06 13.86 -0.44
CA ALA A 58 -6.91 13.04 -1.31
C ALA A 58 -7.60 13.87 -2.39
N ALA A 59 -8.02 15.09 -2.09
CA ALA A 59 -8.61 16.00 -3.08
C ALA A 59 -7.63 16.41 -4.20
N GLY A 60 -6.32 16.34 -3.94
CA GLY A 60 -5.27 16.63 -4.92
C GLY A 60 -4.64 15.39 -5.57
N PHE A 61 -5.05 14.18 -5.17
CA PHE A 61 -4.49 12.94 -5.68
C PHE A 61 -5.34 12.41 -6.84
N THR A 62 -4.69 12.02 -7.93
CA THR A 62 -5.31 11.32 -9.06
C THR A 62 -4.47 10.07 -9.34
N PRO A 63 -5.05 8.86 -9.25
CA PRO A 63 -4.32 7.64 -9.53
C PRO A 63 -3.90 7.59 -11.00
N ALA A 64 -2.70 7.08 -11.27
CA ALA A 64 -2.16 6.96 -12.62
C ALA A 64 -2.92 5.94 -13.48
N ASP A 65 -3.51 4.93 -12.84
CA ASP A 65 -4.36 3.92 -13.44
C ASP A 65 -5.60 3.73 -12.56
N LEU A 66 -6.79 3.69 -13.18
CA LEU A 66 -8.05 3.45 -12.46
C LEU A 66 -8.09 2.02 -11.88
N ASP A 67 -7.37 1.08 -12.51
CA ASP A 67 -7.20 -0.29 -12.02
C ASP A 67 -6.16 -0.39 -10.89
N ALA A 68 -5.33 0.63 -10.63
CA ALA A 68 -4.35 0.63 -9.53
C ALA A 68 -5.01 0.51 -8.15
N THR A 69 -6.25 0.96 -8.03
CA THR A 69 -7.07 0.80 -6.80
C THR A 69 -7.47 -0.66 -6.55
N THR A 70 -7.33 -1.54 -7.55
CA THR A 70 -7.64 -2.96 -7.44
C THR A 70 -6.43 -3.69 -6.89
N TYR A 71 -6.52 -4.11 -5.62
CA TYR A 71 -5.54 -5.01 -5.03
C TYR A 71 -5.36 -6.27 -5.90
N ARG A 72 -4.18 -6.43 -6.51
CA ARG A 72 -3.76 -7.69 -7.13
C ARG A 72 -2.87 -8.46 -6.16
N PRO A 73 -3.34 -9.60 -5.62
CA PRO A 73 -2.50 -10.40 -4.73
C PRO A 73 -1.27 -10.90 -5.49
N ILE A 74 -0.10 -10.82 -4.85
CA ILE A 74 1.10 -11.51 -5.32
C ILE A 74 0.86 -13.01 -5.11
N ILE A 75 0.49 -13.71 -6.18
CA ILE A 75 0.35 -15.16 -6.15
C ILE A 75 1.77 -15.75 -6.26
N PRO A 76 2.27 -16.47 -5.24
CA PRO A 76 3.57 -17.13 -5.36
C PRO A 76 3.50 -18.15 -6.50
N ALA A 77 4.52 -18.15 -7.36
CA ALA A 77 4.62 -19.13 -8.44
C ALA A 77 4.57 -20.54 -7.83
N VAL A 78 3.58 -21.34 -8.24
CA VAL A 78 3.50 -22.75 -7.84
C VAL A 78 4.73 -23.44 -8.41
N PRO A 79 5.61 -24.05 -7.60
CA PRO A 79 6.72 -24.81 -8.14
C PRO A 79 6.14 -26.02 -8.89
N THR A 80 6.29 -26.02 -10.21
CA THR A 80 5.96 -27.17 -11.05
C THR A 80 6.86 -28.32 -10.62
N SER A 81 6.34 -29.26 -9.82
CA SER A 81 7.04 -30.49 -9.48
C SER A 81 7.45 -31.21 -10.77
N ALA A 82 8.73 -31.14 -11.11
CA ALA A 82 9.30 -31.89 -12.20
C ALA A 82 9.13 -33.39 -11.89
N ARG A 83 8.24 -34.04 -12.63
CA ARG A 83 7.99 -35.48 -12.56
C ARG A 83 9.26 -36.23 -12.93
N SER A 84 10.09 -36.56 -11.94
CA SER A 84 11.29 -37.37 -12.09
C SER A 84 10.90 -38.79 -12.53
N THR A 85 10.89 -39.04 -13.83
CA THR A 85 10.85 -40.38 -14.40
C THR A 85 12.20 -41.05 -14.17
N ARG A 86 12.38 -41.70 -13.01
CA ARG A 86 13.48 -42.65 -12.82
C ARG A 86 13.25 -43.84 -13.75
N ARG A 87 13.89 -43.80 -14.92
CA ARG A 87 14.08 -44.96 -15.80
C ARG A 87 15.11 -45.85 -15.09
N ARG A 88 14.64 -46.92 -14.46
CA ARG A 88 15.48 -47.97 -13.86
C ARG A 88 16.09 -48.74 -15.03
N SER A 89 17.40 -48.64 -15.21
CA SER A 89 18.16 -49.41 -16.20
C SER A 89 19.12 -50.33 -15.47
N ALA A 90 19.07 -51.61 -15.91
CA ALA A 90 19.92 -52.77 -15.63
C ALA A 90 19.93 -53.30 -14.19
#